data_AF-A0A442HRX2-F1
#
_entry.id   AF-A0A442HRX2-F1
#
_cell.length_a   1.000
_cell.length_b   1.000
_cell.length_c   1.000
_cell.angle_alpha   90.00
_cell.angle_beta   90.00
_cell.angle_gamma   90.00
#
_symmetry.space_group_name_H-M   'P 1'
#
loop_
_entity.id
_entity.type
_entity.pdbx_description
1 polymer ?
#
loop_
_entity_poly.entity_id
_entity_poly.type
_entity_poly.pdbx_seq_one_letter_code
_entity_poly.pdbx_strand_id
1 'polypeptide(L)'
;VRVLGKLFRRLFLTRLVALHDAGRLSFFGSMAHLTDRRAFLRHLAPVRKKRWVIYAKAPFAGPEAVLAYLSRYTHRVAISNS
;
A
#
# COMPACT_ATOMS: atom_id res chain seq x y z
N VAL A 1 12.49 9.57 4.87
CA VAL A 1 12.91 8.70 6.00
C VAL A 1 13.19 7.27 5.51
N ARG A 2 14.47 6.87 5.34
CA ARG A 2 14.83 5.51 4.85
C ARG A 2 14.43 4.38 5.82
N VAL A 3 14.33 4.69 7.11
CA VAL A 3 13.99 3.72 8.17
C VAL A 3 12.55 3.25 8.06
N LEU A 4 11.61 4.15 7.77
CA LEU A 4 10.18 3.85 7.71
C LEU A 4 9.86 2.82 6.63
N GLY A 5 10.50 2.91 5.47
CA GLY A 5 10.34 1.93 4.39
C GLY A 5 10.82 0.54 4.76
N LYS A 6 11.96 0.42 5.46
CA LYS A 6 12.46 -0.87 5.93
C LYS A 6 11.56 -1.47 7.02
N LEU A 7 11.12 -0.65 7.98
CA LEU A 7 10.24 -1.08 9.07
C LEU A 7 8.88 -1.52 8.55
N PHE A 8 8.26 -0.70 7.71
CA PHE A 8 6.95 -1.02 7.12
C PHE A 8 7.02 -2.30 6.30
N ARG A 9 8.03 -2.44 5.44
CA ARG A 9 8.26 -3.67 4.67
C ARG A 9 8.32 -4.91 5.57
N ARG A 10 9.08 -4.84 6.67
CA ARG A 10 9.17 -5.96 7.63
C ARG A 10 7.80 -6.28 8.21
N LEU A 11 7.15 -5.28 8.80
CA LEU A 11 5.87 -5.47 9.50
C LEU A 11 4.76 -5.98 8.57
N PHE A 12 4.68 -5.42 7.37
CA PHE A 12 3.68 -5.80 6.37
C PHE A 12 3.89 -7.24 5.92
N LEU A 13 5.11 -7.60 5.49
CA LEU A 13 5.39 -8.95 4.99
C LEU A 13 5.29 -10.01 6.08
N THR A 14 5.67 -9.71 7.32
CA THR A 14 5.49 -10.64 8.45
C THR A 14 4.01 -10.93 8.69
N ARG A 15 3.18 -9.90 8.78
CA ARG A 15 1.73 -10.08 9.00
C ARG A 15 1.04 -10.75 7.82
N LEU A 16 1.45 -10.42 6.61
CA LEU A 16 0.89 -11.02 5.41
C LEU A 16 1.17 -12.54 5.35
N VAL A 17 2.39 -12.96 5.72
CA VAL A 17 2.71 -14.40 5.85
C VAL A 17 1.89 -15.04 6.97
N ALA A 18 1.75 -14.39 8.12
CA ALA A 18 0.93 -14.93 9.21
C ALA A 18 -0.55 -15.11 8.81
N LEU A 19 -1.12 -14.20 8.01
CA LEU A 19 -2.47 -14.33 7.49
C LEU A 19 -2.61 -15.47 6.47
N HIS A 20 -1.59 -15.68 5.64
CA HIS A 20 -1.53 -16.83 4.73
C HIS A 20 -1.49 -18.14 5.51
N ASP A 21 -0.56 -18.26 6.46
CA ASP A 21 -0.39 -19.43 7.31
C ASP A 21 -1.66 -19.73 8.14
N ALA A 22 -2.44 -18.70 8.49
CA ALA A 22 -3.72 -18.83 9.19
C ALA A 22 -4.92 -19.13 8.27
N GLY A 23 -4.72 -19.30 6.95
CA GLY A 23 -5.79 -19.54 5.99
C GLY A 23 -6.77 -18.37 5.82
N ARG A 24 -6.37 -17.15 6.21
CA ARG A 24 -7.23 -15.94 6.19
C ARG A 24 -7.12 -15.14 4.90
N LEU A 25 -6.35 -15.64 3.93
CA LEU A 25 -6.20 -15.04 2.61
C LEU A 25 -6.85 -15.97 1.58
N SER A 26 -7.75 -15.40 0.78
CA SER A 26 -8.36 -16.10 -0.35
C SER A 26 -7.77 -15.57 -1.65
N PHE A 27 -7.45 -16.48 -2.56
CA PHE A 27 -6.90 -16.15 -3.88
C PHE A 27 -7.79 -16.73 -4.97
N PHE A 28 -7.92 -16.00 -6.08
CA PHE A 28 -8.86 -16.33 -7.15
C PHE A 28 -8.23 -16.15 -8.53
N GLY A 29 -8.84 -16.76 -9.55
CA GLY A 29 -8.42 -16.63 -10.94
C GLY A 29 -6.96 -17.03 -11.16
N SER A 30 -6.21 -16.20 -11.90
CA SER A 30 -4.77 -16.42 -12.17
C SER A 30 -3.90 -16.48 -10.92
N MET A 31 -4.37 -15.97 -9.78
CA MET A 31 -3.66 -15.97 -8.51
C MET A 31 -4.04 -17.14 -7.59
N ALA A 32 -4.98 -18.02 -7.98
CA ALA A 32 -5.44 -19.13 -7.13
C ALA A 32 -4.29 -20.06 -6.67
N HIS A 33 -3.23 -20.18 -7.48
CA HIS A 33 -2.03 -20.96 -7.13
C HIS A 33 -1.28 -20.42 -5.91
N LEU A 34 -1.53 -19.18 -5.48
CA LEU A 34 -0.93 -18.58 -4.28
C LEU A 34 -1.55 -19.08 -2.98
N THR A 35 -2.62 -19.89 -3.03
CA THR A 35 -3.08 -20.65 -1.86
C THR A 35 -2.01 -21.63 -1.38
N ASP A 36 -1.20 -22.19 -2.30
CA ASP A 36 -0.01 -22.96 -1.91
C ASP A 36 1.05 -22.06 -1.26
N ARG A 37 1.48 -22.46 -0.06
CA ARG A 37 2.46 -21.71 0.72
C ARG A 37 3.79 -21.53 0.01
N ARG A 38 4.27 -22.53 -0.73
CA ARG A 38 5.56 -22.43 -1.43
C ARG A 38 5.47 -21.44 -2.59
N ALA A 39 4.40 -21.51 -3.38
CA ALA A 39 4.10 -20.56 -4.44
C ALA A 39 3.98 -19.13 -3.89
N PHE A 40 3.27 -18.96 -2.78
CA PHE A 40 3.14 -17.69 -2.10
C PHE A 40 4.47 -17.08 -1.65
N LEU A 41 5.32 -17.87 -0.98
CA LEU A 41 6.64 -17.42 -0.54
C LEU A 41 7.57 -17.08 -1.71
N ARG A 42 7.53 -17.87 -2.79
CA ARG A 42 8.26 -17.55 -4.05
C ARG A 42 7.78 -16.23 -4.64
N HIS A 43 6.47 -15.99 -4.65
CA HIS A 43 5.88 -14.74 -5.14
C HIS A 43 6.32 -13.52 -4.30
N LEU A 44 6.47 -13.68 -2.98
CA LEU A 44 6.94 -12.60 -2.10
C LEU A 44 8.46 -12.35 -2.15
N ALA A 45 9.26 -13.33 -2.58
CA ALA A 45 10.72 -13.23 -2.62
C ALA A 45 11.26 -11.99 -3.37
N PRO A 46 10.79 -11.63 -4.58
CA PRO A 46 11.24 -10.39 -5.24
C PRO A 46 10.81 -9.13 -4.49
N VAL A 47 9.63 -9.13 -3.87
CA VAL A 47 9.09 -7.97 -3.15
C VAL A 47 9.92 -7.63 -1.90
N ARG A 48 10.49 -8.65 -1.24
CA ARG A 48 11.43 -8.48 -0.11
C ARG A 48 12.69 -7.71 -0.50
N LYS A 49 13.19 -7.89 -1.72
CA LYS A 49 14.43 -7.26 -2.22
C LYS A 49 14.23 -5.82 -2.68
N LYS A 50 13.01 -5.46 -3.12
CA LYS A 50 12.71 -4.09 -3.56
C LYS A 50 12.96 -3.07 -2.46
N ARG A 51 13.36 -1.86 -2.86
CA ARG A 51 13.41 -0.69 -1.96
C ARG A 51 12.00 -0.15 -1.81
N TRP A 52 11.47 -0.18 -0.59
CA TRP A 52 10.14 0.33 -0.30
C TRP A 52 10.25 1.82 0.02
N VAL A 53 9.54 2.63 -0.75
CA VAL A 53 9.37 4.05 -0.49
C VAL A 53 7.99 4.22 0.12
N ILE A 54 7.95 4.70 1.36
CA ILE A 54 6.69 5.00 2.05
C ILE A 54 6.51 6.50 2.01
N TYR A 55 5.40 6.91 1.42
CA TYR A 55 4.94 8.29 1.47
C TYR A 55 4.11 8.47 2.75
N ALA A 56 4.73 9.05 3.76
CA ALA A 56 4.06 9.47 4.98
C ALA A 56 4.09 11.00 4.99
N LYS A 57 3.02 11.60 4.46
CA LYS A 57 2.76 13.04 4.58
C LYS A 57 1.57 13.22 5.51
N ALA A 58 1.65 14.17 6.43
CA ALA A 58 0.47 14.58 7.19
C ALA A 58 -0.61 15.02 6.18
N PRO A 59 -1.83 14.45 6.23
CA PRO A 59 -2.83 14.65 5.17
C PRO A 59 -3.10 16.14 4.95
N PHE A 60 -3.21 16.91 6.04
CA PHE A 60 -3.33 18.37 6.03
C PHE A 60 -2.73 18.94 7.32
N ALA A 61 -2.26 20.19 7.29
CA ALA A 61 -1.72 20.89 8.46
C ALA A 61 -2.81 21.45 9.42
N GLY A 62 -4.08 21.06 9.21
CA GLY A 62 -5.25 21.56 9.92
C GLY A 62 -6.48 21.61 9.02
N PRO A 63 -7.69 21.81 9.58
CA PRO A 63 -8.95 21.91 8.83
C PRO A 63 -8.94 22.99 7.74
N GLU A 64 -8.27 24.11 7.98
CA GLU A 64 -8.17 25.23 7.04
C GLU A 64 -7.40 24.82 5.77
N ALA A 65 -6.37 23.98 5.92
CA ALA A 65 -5.61 23.45 4.80
C ALA A 65 -6.41 22.42 3.98
N VAL A 66 -7.35 21.70 4.62
CA VAL A 66 -8.31 20.81 3.95
C VAL A 66 -9.26 21.63 3.09
N LEU A 67 -9.88 22.67 3.66
CA LEU A 67 -10.81 23.56 2.96
C LEU A 67 -10.14 24.23 1.77
N ALA A 68 -8.94 24.78 1.96
CA ALA A 68 -8.19 25.41 0.89
C ALA A 68 -7.81 24.42 -0.23
N TYR A 69 -7.53 23.15 0.11
CA TYR A 69 -7.28 22.12 -0.90
C TYR A 69 -8.54 21.79 -1.70
N LEU A 70 -9.68 21.59 -1.04
CA LEU A 70 -10.96 21.30 -1.68
C LEU A 70 -11.39 22.45 -2.61
N SER A 71 -11.34 23.71 -2.14
CA SER A 71 -11.71 24.88 -2.95
C SER A 71 -10.82 25.06 -4.19
N ARG A 72 -9.52 24.77 -4.08
CA ARG A 72 -8.63 24.79 -5.25
C ARG A 72 -8.87 23.63 -6.20
N TYR A 73 -9.26 22.47 -5.68
CA TYR A 73 -9.52 21.29 -6.50
C TYR A 73 -10.81 21.46 -7.31
N THR A 74 -11.87 22.01 -6.73
CA THR A 74 -13.10 22.35 -7.46
C THR A 74 -12.85 23.40 -8.53
N HIS A 75 -12.08 24.44 -8.22
CA HIS A 75 -11.69 25.46 -9.21
C HIS A 75 -10.85 24.86 -10.36
N ARG A 76 -9.95 23.91 -10.07
CA ARG A 76 -9.09 23.30 -11.09
C ARG A 76 -9.84 22.30 -11.98
N VAL A 77 -10.74 21.49 -11.41
CA VAL A 77 -11.56 20.54 -12.17
C VAL A 77 -12.61 21.26 -13.02
N ALA A 78 -13.17 22.37 -12.53
CA ALA A 78 -14.08 23.22 -13.32
C ALA A 78 -13.40 23.83 -14.56
N ILE A 79 -12.08 24.07 -14.52
CA ILE A 79 -11.30 24.61 -15.66
C ILE A 79 -10.85 23.49 -16.63
N SER A 80 -10.76 22.23 -16.19
CA SER A 80 -10.26 21.13 -17.03
C SER A 80 -11.33 20.18 -17.55
N ASN A 81 -12.62 20.47 -17.33
CA ASN A 81 -13.74 19.68 -17.84
C ASN A 81 -14.59 20.52 -18.80
N SER A 82 -13.96 20.99 -19.88
CA SER A 82 -14.57 21.57 -21.07
C SER A 82 -13.96 20.92 -22.31
#